data_AF-A0A699JME6-F1
#
_entry.id   AF-A0A699JME6-F1
#
_cell.length_a   1.000
_cell.length_b   1.000
_cell.length_c   1.000
_cell.angle_alpha   90.00
_cell.angle_beta   90.00
_cell.angle_gamma   90.00
#
_symmetry.space_group_name_H-M   'P 1'
#
loop_
_entity.id
_entity.type
_entity.pdbx_description
1 polymer ?
#
loop_
_entity_poly.entity_id
_entity_poly.type
_entity_poly.pdbx_seq_one_letter_code
_entity_poly.pdbx_strand_id
1 'polypeptide(L)'
;FIFEAAAKYCVDIATHQHGCCVLQRCINHSSGKHQEILVLEISANGLLLAQDAFGNYVVQSILELQIPSSVSMLLSQFEGNYVHLATQKFSSHVVEKCLSVLDGHARSMIIREMLSATHFEQLLQDPHANYVVQTALRVAEGSLHNLLVKAIESHKAISRNSPYSKRIFSHKLLKK
;
A
#
# COMPACT_ATOMS: atom_id res chain seq x y z
N PHE A 1 14.26 -3.25 -27.78
CA PHE A 1 14.70 -4.58 -27.32
C PHE A 1 14.62 -4.77 -25.80
N ILE A 2 15.51 -4.17 -24.97
CA ILE A 2 15.53 -4.46 -23.51
C ILE A 2 14.22 -4.05 -22.81
N PHE A 3 13.72 -2.84 -23.04
CA PHE A 3 12.48 -2.37 -22.41
C PHE A 3 11.22 -3.11 -22.89
N GLU A 4 11.19 -3.55 -24.14
CA GLU A 4 10.08 -4.36 -24.68
C GLU A 4 10.06 -5.74 -24.05
N ALA A 5 11.22 -6.38 -23.90
CA ALA A 5 11.32 -7.66 -23.19
C ALA A 5 10.95 -7.51 -21.71
N ALA A 6 11.43 -6.43 -21.06
CA ALA A 6 11.09 -6.13 -19.67
C ALA A 6 9.59 -5.92 -19.47
N ALA A 7 8.90 -5.26 -20.40
CA ALA A 7 7.46 -5.08 -20.36
C ALA A 7 6.72 -6.41 -20.58
N LYS A 8 7.12 -7.18 -21.60
CA LYS A 8 6.51 -8.47 -21.96
C LYS A 8 6.61 -9.52 -20.85
N TYR A 9 7.74 -9.58 -20.15
CA TYR A 9 8.01 -10.56 -19.09
C TYR A 9 8.02 -9.90 -17.70
N CYS A 10 7.28 -8.78 -17.54
CA CYS A 10 7.38 -7.95 -16.34
C CYS A 10 7.06 -8.71 -15.05
N VAL A 11 6.06 -9.61 -15.08
CA VAL A 11 5.69 -10.43 -13.91
C VAL A 11 6.82 -11.38 -13.53
N ASP A 12 7.28 -12.20 -14.46
CA ASP A 12 8.35 -13.19 -14.21
C ASP A 12 9.64 -12.51 -13.70
N ILE A 13 9.98 -11.35 -14.25
CA ILE A 13 11.13 -10.57 -13.83
C ILE A 13 10.89 -9.96 -12.43
N ALA A 14 9.72 -9.37 -12.19
CA ALA A 14 9.38 -8.72 -10.92
C ALA A 14 9.37 -9.69 -9.73
N THR A 15 8.93 -10.94 -9.95
CA THR A 15 8.85 -11.96 -8.90
C THR A 15 10.14 -12.76 -8.72
N HIS A 16 11.21 -12.41 -9.43
CA HIS A 16 12.51 -13.04 -9.29
C HIS A 16 13.43 -12.22 -8.36
N GLN A 17 14.15 -12.89 -7.46
CA GLN A 17 15.01 -12.28 -6.41
C GLN A 17 16.02 -11.23 -6.91
N HIS A 18 16.51 -11.36 -8.14
CA HIS A 18 17.40 -10.39 -8.78
C HIS A 18 16.72 -9.66 -9.93
N GLY A 19 15.60 -10.20 -10.42
CA GLY A 19 14.87 -9.62 -11.54
C GLY A 19 14.16 -8.34 -11.12
N CYS A 20 13.62 -8.27 -9.89
CA CYS A 20 13.00 -7.06 -9.36
C CYS A 20 13.96 -5.85 -9.39
N CYS A 21 15.23 -6.05 -9.02
CA CYS A 21 16.28 -5.02 -9.06
C CYS A 21 16.58 -4.58 -10.50
N VAL A 22 16.59 -5.52 -11.46
CA VAL A 22 16.76 -5.20 -12.88
C VAL A 22 15.56 -4.41 -13.39
N LEU A 23 14.35 -4.82 -13.06
CA LEU A 23 13.12 -4.16 -13.51
C LEU A 23 13.01 -2.73 -12.96
N GLN A 24 13.34 -2.51 -11.69
CA GLN A 24 13.43 -1.17 -11.11
C GLN A 24 14.47 -0.29 -11.81
N ARG A 25 15.64 -0.85 -12.19
CA ARG A 25 16.62 -0.11 -12.99
C ARG A 25 16.07 0.21 -14.38
N CYS A 26 15.34 -0.72 -15.01
CA CYS A 26 14.69 -0.47 -16.30
C CYS A 26 13.67 0.68 -16.18
N ILE A 27 12.85 0.68 -15.12
CA ILE A 27 11.92 1.78 -14.84
C ILE A 27 12.67 3.12 -14.73
N ASN A 28 13.72 3.18 -13.92
CA ASN A 28 14.47 4.41 -13.62
C ASN A 28 15.30 4.95 -14.80
N HIS A 29 15.71 4.10 -15.74
CA HIS A 29 16.56 4.48 -16.88
C HIS A 29 15.80 4.48 -18.22
N SER A 30 14.52 4.11 -18.22
CA SER A 30 13.65 4.26 -19.39
C SER A 30 13.10 5.69 -19.46
N SER A 31 12.75 6.15 -20.66
CA SER A 31 12.14 7.46 -20.86
C SER A 31 11.13 7.43 -22.01
N GLY A 32 10.24 8.42 -22.02
CA GLY A 32 9.18 8.56 -23.01
C GLY A 32 8.32 7.30 -23.15
N LYS A 33 8.01 6.92 -24.39
CA LYS A 33 7.11 5.81 -24.70
C LYS A 33 7.55 4.46 -24.11
N HIS A 34 8.85 4.21 -23.97
CA HIS A 34 9.33 2.96 -23.37
C HIS A 34 9.04 2.88 -21.88
N GLN A 35 9.19 3.99 -21.16
CA GLN A 35 8.84 4.06 -19.74
C GLN A 35 7.33 3.93 -19.55
N GLU A 36 6.54 4.64 -20.36
CA GLU A 36 5.08 4.57 -20.31
C GLU A 36 4.58 3.14 -20.50
N ILE A 37 5.04 2.43 -21.54
CA ILE A 37 4.64 1.04 -21.80
C ILE A 37 5.07 0.13 -20.64
N LEU A 38 6.32 0.24 -20.18
CA LEU A 38 6.84 -0.61 -19.12
C LEU A 38 6.04 -0.42 -17.81
N VAL A 39 5.80 0.83 -17.42
CA VAL A 39 5.08 1.14 -16.19
C VAL A 39 3.61 0.71 -16.31
N LEU A 40 2.96 0.89 -17.46
CA LEU A 40 1.58 0.46 -17.67
C LEU A 40 1.44 -1.07 -17.58
N GLU A 41 2.33 -1.84 -18.22
CA GLU A 41 2.32 -3.31 -18.14
C GLU A 41 2.55 -3.83 -16.70
N ILE A 42 3.47 -3.21 -15.96
CA ILE A 42 3.68 -3.53 -14.55
C ILE A 42 2.43 -3.18 -13.72
N SER A 43 1.84 -2.01 -13.97
CA SER A 43 0.67 -1.54 -13.26
C SER A 43 -0.55 -2.43 -13.52
N ALA A 44 -0.70 -2.97 -14.73
CA ALA A 44 -1.76 -3.91 -15.08
C ALA A 44 -1.73 -5.21 -14.27
N ASN A 45 -0.57 -5.54 -13.68
CA ASN A 45 -0.37 -6.70 -12.80
C ASN A 45 -0.20 -6.30 -11.33
N GLY A 46 -0.57 -5.07 -10.97
CA GLY A 46 -0.29 -4.44 -9.69
C GLY A 46 -0.76 -5.25 -8.48
N LEU A 47 -1.98 -5.79 -8.50
CA LEU A 47 -2.52 -6.57 -7.36
C LEU A 47 -1.74 -7.86 -7.10
N LEU A 48 -1.35 -8.56 -8.17
CA LEU A 48 -0.52 -9.77 -8.08
C LEU A 48 0.85 -9.41 -7.51
N LEU A 49 1.50 -8.40 -8.09
CA LEU A 49 2.86 -8.01 -7.72
C LEU A 49 2.93 -7.43 -6.30
N ALA A 50 1.90 -6.70 -5.86
CA ALA A 50 1.86 -6.12 -4.51
C ALA A 50 1.96 -7.19 -3.41
N GLN A 51 1.45 -8.39 -3.67
CA GLN A 51 1.43 -9.50 -2.71
C GLN A 51 2.68 -10.38 -2.78
N ASP A 52 3.50 -10.24 -3.83
CA ASP A 52 4.71 -11.02 -4.01
C ASP A 52 5.89 -10.53 -3.14
N ALA A 53 6.75 -11.47 -2.73
CA ALA A 53 7.91 -11.20 -1.88
C ALA A 53 8.93 -10.20 -2.48
N PHE A 54 9.00 -10.12 -3.81
CA PHE A 54 9.89 -9.22 -4.54
C PHE A 54 9.11 -8.17 -5.35
N GLY A 55 7.98 -8.57 -5.95
CA GLY A 55 7.12 -7.70 -6.76
C GLY A 55 6.60 -6.48 -6.00
N ASN A 56 6.40 -6.59 -4.68
CA ASN A 56 5.92 -5.47 -3.86
C ASN A 56 6.85 -4.25 -3.93
N TYR A 57 8.16 -4.47 -4.07
CA TYR A 57 9.12 -3.38 -4.22
C TYR A 57 8.99 -2.67 -5.57
N VAL A 58 8.66 -3.42 -6.63
CA VAL A 58 8.43 -2.85 -7.96
C VAL A 58 7.18 -1.97 -7.94
N VAL A 59 6.09 -2.45 -7.33
CA VAL A 59 4.85 -1.66 -7.18
C VAL A 59 5.09 -0.39 -6.37
N GLN A 60 5.86 -0.46 -5.28
CA GLN A 60 6.23 0.72 -4.51
C GLN A 60 7.03 1.73 -5.35
N SER A 61 7.96 1.27 -6.19
CA SER A 61 8.69 2.16 -7.12
C SER A 61 7.76 2.82 -8.14
N ILE A 62 6.76 2.12 -8.67
CA ILE A 62 5.76 2.73 -9.57
C ILE A 62 4.97 3.83 -8.86
N LEU A 63 4.54 3.58 -7.61
CA LEU A 63 3.85 4.58 -6.80
C LEU A 63 4.72 5.84 -6.59
N GLU A 64 6.04 5.70 -6.44
CA GLU A 64 6.95 6.85 -6.26
C GLU A 64 7.10 7.73 -7.51
N LEU A 65 6.87 7.20 -8.71
CA LEU A 65 6.93 7.98 -9.94
C LEU A 65 5.77 8.98 -10.08
N GLN A 66 4.66 8.76 -9.36
CA GLN A 66 3.47 9.60 -9.41
C GLN A 66 2.89 9.79 -10.84
N ILE A 67 3.07 8.80 -11.71
CA ILE A 67 2.49 8.82 -13.06
C ILE A 67 0.97 8.59 -12.95
N PRO A 68 0.10 9.55 -13.35
CA PRO A 68 -1.33 9.49 -13.05
C PRO A 68 -2.05 8.25 -13.57
N SER A 69 -1.76 7.83 -14.81
CA SER A 69 -2.40 6.66 -15.44
C SER A 69 -2.06 5.36 -14.68
N SER A 70 -0.81 5.23 -14.25
CA SER A 70 -0.29 4.07 -13.53
C SER A 70 -0.83 4.03 -12.10
N VAL A 71 -0.81 5.16 -11.40
CA VAL A 71 -1.40 5.29 -10.05
C VAL A 71 -2.90 4.98 -10.08
N SER A 72 -3.64 5.55 -11.03
CA SER A 72 -5.07 5.29 -11.18
C SER A 72 -5.37 3.80 -11.41
N MET A 73 -4.57 3.13 -12.23
CA MET A 73 -4.70 1.70 -12.50
C MET A 73 -4.42 0.85 -11.26
N LEU A 74 -3.39 1.18 -10.48
CA LEU A 74 -3.09 0.51 -9.21
C LEU A 74 -4.22 0.70 -8.20
N LEU A 75 -4.72 1.93 -8.04
CA LEU A 75 -5.82 2.23 -7.14
C LEU A 75 -7.08 1.44 -7.48
N SER A 76 -7.44 1.38 -8.77
CA SER A 76 -8.60 0.61 -9.23
C SER A 76 -8.47 -0.89 -8.95
N GLN A 77 -7.26 -1.45 -8.96
CA GLN A 77 -7.05 -2.86 -8.62
C GLN A 77 -7.03 -3.13 -7.12
N PHE A 78 -6.65 -2.14 -6.31
CA PHE A 78 -6.57 -2.30 -4.86
C PHE A 78 -7.89 -1.99 -4.15
N GLU A 79 -8.77 -1.21 -4.78
CA GLU A 79 -10.11 -0.91 -4.27
C GLU A 79 -10.86 -2.20 -3.94
N GLY A 80 -11.47 -2.26 -2.75
CA GLY A 80 -12.12 -3.44 -2.20
C GLY A 80 -11.19 -4.49 -1.59
N ASN A 81 -9.87 -4.32 -1.68
CA ASN A 81 -8.87 -5.27 -1.21
C ASN A 81 -7.90 -4.69 -0.15
N TYR A 82 -7.98 -3.42 0.21
CA TYR A 82 -7.05 -2.79 1.16
C TYR A 82 -7.02 -3.47 2.52
N VAL A 83 -8.16 -3.96 3.01
CA VAL A 83 -8.23 -4.71 4.27
C VAL A 83 -7.39 -5.99 4.17
N HIS A 84 -7.55 -6.76 3.09
CA HIS A 84 -6.79 -7.98 2.85
C HIS A 84 -5.30 -7.68 2.67
N LEU A 85 -4.97 -6.72 1.80
CA LEU A 85 -3.60 -6.31 1.50
C LEU A 85 -2.88 -5.81 2.75
N ALA A 86 -3.57 -5.11 3.65
CA ALA A 86 -2.99 -4.60 4.90
C ALA A 86 -2.56 -5.72 5.87
N THR A 87 -3.23 -6.87 5.84
CA THR A 87 -2.94 -8.02 6.73
C THR A 87 -1.84 -8.95 6.21
N GLN A 88 -1.39 -8.74 4.98
CA GLN A 88 -0.39 -9.60 4.34
C GLN A 88 1.01 -8.99 4.47
N LYS A 89 2.01 -9.86 4.72
CA LYS A 89 3.40 -9.47 4.98
C LYS A 89 4.02 -8.52 3.97
N PHE A 90 3.74 -8.70 2.68
CA PHE A 90 4.39 -7.95 1.60
C PHE A 90 3.54 -6.76 1.14
N SER A 91 2.26 -6.99 0.87
CA SER A 91 1.37 -5.93 0.39
C SER A 91 1.04 -4.89 1.45
N SER A 92 1.19 -5.18 2.75
CA SER A 92 1.01 -4.16 3.80
C SER A 92 1.94 -2.97 3.57
N HIS A 93 3.16 -3.21 3.11
CA HIS A 93 4.12 -2.17 2.74
C HIS A 93 3.65 -1.34 1.54
N VAL A 94 2.97 -1.96 0.58
CA VAL A 94 2.36 -1.26 -0.55
C VAL A 94 1.22 -0.35 -0.07
N VAL A 95 0.36 -0.82 0.84
CA VAL A 95 -0.71 0.00 1.42
C VAL A 95 -0.13 1.18 2.21
N GLU A 96 0.92 0.96 3.01
CA GLU A 96 1.64 2.05 3.71
C GLU A 96 2.25 3.06 2.72
N LYS A 97 2.79 2.58 1.60
CA LYS A 97 3.32 3.45 0.53
C LYS A 97 2.22 4.29 -0.08
N CYS A 98 1.08 3.69 -0.45
CA CYS A 98 -0.10 4.42 -0.94
C CYS A 98 -0.52 5.54 0.03
N LEU A 99 -0.65 5.21 1.31
CA LEU A 99 -1.00 6.21 2.34
C LEU A 99 0.05 7.33 2.46
N SER A 100 1.32 7.01 2.24
CA SER A 100 2.41 7.99 2.38
C SER A 100 2.52 8.94 1.19
N VAL A 101 2.43 8.44 -0.05
CA VAL A 101 2.77 9.24 -1.25
C VAL A 101 1.57 9.79 -2.00
N LEU A 102 0.39 9.19 -1.87
CA LEU A 102 -0.79 9.62 -2.63
C LEU A 102 -1.50 10.81 -1.98
N ASP A 103 -2.40 11.42 -2.74
CA ASP A 103 -3.16 12.58 -2.32
C ASP A 103 -4.21 12.28 -1.23
N GLY A 104 -4.85 13.34 -0.72
CA GLY A 104 -5.88 13.23 0.30
C GLY A 104 -7.12 12.43 -0.12
N HIS A 105 -7.45 12.41 -1.42
CA HIS A 105 -8.59 11.65 -1.92
C HIS A 105 -8.31 10.15 -1.86
N ALA A 106 -7.19 9.70 -2.41
CA ALA A 106 -6.75 8.31 -2.35
C ALA A 106 -6.58 7.83 -0.90
N ARG A 107 -5.93 8.62 -0.04
CA ARG A 107 -5.81 8.33 1.40
C ARG A 107 -7.18 8.15 2.06
N SER A 108 -8.13 9.03 1.76
CA SER A 108 -9.49 8.96 2.30
C SER A 108 -10.20 7.68 1.90
N MET A 109 -10.09 7.25 0.63
CA MET A 109 -10.67 5.99 0.16
C MET A 109 -10.10 4.79 0.92
N ILE A 110 -8.77 4.69 1.02
CA ILE A 110 -8.08 3.59 1.71
C ILE A 110 -8.53 3.52 3.18
N ILE A 111 -8.51 4.65 3.89
CA ILE A 111 -8.85 4.70 5.32
C ILE A 111 -10.33 4.34 5.54
N ARG A 112 -11.24 4.79 4.66
CA ARG A 112 -12.66 4.46 4.75
C ARG A 112 -12.94 3.00 4.52
N GLU A 113 -12.24 2.37 3.59
CA GLU A 113 -12.35 0.93 3.38
C GLU A 113 -11.90 0.16 4.62
N MET A 114 -10.74 0.54 5.20
CA MET A 114 -10.27 -0.05 6.46
C MET A 114 -11.30 0.12 7.59
N LEU A 115 -11.88 1.32 7.75
CA LEU A 115 -12.91 1.59 8.77
C LEU A 115 -14.22 0.83 8.54
N SER A 116 -14.46 0.37 7.32
CA SER A 116 -15.65 -0.42 6.95
C SER A 116 -15.43 -1.92 7.15
N ALA A 117 -14.25 -2.35 7.59
CA ALA A 117 -13.98 -3.75 7.92
C ALA A 117 -14.92 -4.24 9.02
N THR A 118 -15.58 -5.38 8.79
CA THR A 118 -16.49 -6.03 9.76
C THR A 118 -15.82 -6.32 11.10
N HIS A 119 -14.51 -6.60 11.08
CA HIS A 119 -13.69 -6.88 12.25
C HIS A 119 -12.49 -5.92 12.33
N PHE A 120 -12.75 -4.62 12.38
CA PHE A 120 -11.70 -3.59 12.44
C PHE A 120 -10.70 -3.83 13.60
N GLU A 121 -11.14 -4.37 14.74
CA GLU A 121 -10.28 -4.73 15.86
C GLU A 121 -9.22 -5.78 15.53
N GLN A 122 -9.44 -6.61 14.51
CA GLN A 122 -8.44 -7.57 14.05
C GLN A 122 -7.28 -6.85 13.36
N LEU A 123 -7.55 -5.77 12.61
CA LEU A 123 -6.49 -4.96 11.99
C LEU A 123 -5.57 -4.30 13.03
N LEU A 124 -6.12 -3.92 14.19
CA LEU A 124 -5.33 -3.35 15.29
C LEU A 124 -4.37 -4.37 15.93
N GLN A 125 -4.73 -5.65 15.85
CA GLN A 125 -4.04 -6.76 16.50
C GLN A 125 -3.20 -7.58 15.52
N ASP A 126 -3.34 -7.34 14.22
CA ASP A 126 -2.63 -8.06 13.17
C ASP A 126 -1.14 -7.66 13.11
N PRO A 127 -0.21 -8.60 12.90
CA PRO A 127 1.23 -8.33 12.83
C PRO A 127 1.66 -7.35 11.72
N HIS A 128 0.85 -7.15 10.69
CA HIS A 128 1.15 -6.28 9.55
C HIS A 128 0.21 -5.07 9.50
N ALA A 129 -1.11 -5.28 9.62
CA ALA A 129 -2.09 -4.21 9.47
C ALA A 129 -1.97 -3.15 10.58
N ASN A 130 -1.43 -3.50 11.77
CA ASN A 130 -1.18 -2.52 12.82
C ASN A 130 -0.26 -1.37 12.34
N TYR A 131 0.69 -1.64 11.44
CA TYR A 131 1.57 -0.62 10.87
C TYR A 131 0.82 0.26 9.88
N VAL A 132 -0.04 -0.34 9.04
CA VAL A 132 -0.93 0.37 8.13
C VAL A 132 -1.85 1.33 8.89
N VAL A 133 -2.45 0.89 10.00
CA VAL A 133 -3.30 1.74 10.86
C VAL A 133 -2.49 2.89 11.48
N GLN A 134 -1.26 2.65 11.93
CA GLN A 134 -0.38 3.72 12.43
C GLN A 134 -0.04 4.73 11.34
N THR A 135 0.23 4.26 10.11
CA THR A 135 0.49 5.12 8.96
C THR A 135 -0.74 5.94 8.60
N ALA A 136 -1.93 5.33 8.58
CA ALA A 136 -3.20 6.01 8.41
C ALA A 136 -3.42 7.11 9.45
N LEU A 137 -3.18 6.84 10.73
CA LEU A 137 -3.27 7.85 11.80
C LEU A 137 -2.34 9.04 11.57
N ARG A 138 -1.10 8.79 11.13
CA ARG A 138 -0.13 9.87 10.86
C ARG A 138 -0.58 10.79 9.72
N VAL A 139 -1.10 10.22 8.64
CA VAL A 139 -1.44 10.98 7.41
C VAL A 139 -2.88 11.48 7.38
N ALA A 140 -3.78 10.93 8.18
CA ALA A 140 -5.17 11.40 8.27
C ALA A 140 -5.25 12.80 8.88
N GLU A 141 -6.24 13.57 8.42
CA GLU A 141 -6.49 14.94 8.88
C GLU A 141 -7.99 15.19 9.06
N GLY A 142 -8.33 16.20 9.85
CA GLY A 142 -9.70 16.67 10.05
C GLY A 142 -10.68 15.59 10.52
N SER A 143 -11.85 15.54 9.88
CA SER A 143 -12.93 14.61 10.26
C SER A 143 -12.56 13.14 10.08
N LEU A 144 -11.74 12.81 9.08
CA LEU A 144 -11.30 11.45 8.82
C LEU A 144 -10.39 10.93 9.94
N HIS A 145 -9.46 11.77 10.41
CA HIS A 145 -8.63 11.44 11.57
C HIS A 145 -9.49 11.17 12.82
N ASN A 146 -10.48 12.01 13.07
CA ASN A 146 -11.37 11.84 14.22
C ASN A 146 -12.20 10.55 14.15
N LEU A 147 -12.67 10.17 12.96
CA LEU A 147 -13.35 8.88 12.74
C LEU A 147 -12.42 7.70 13.04
N LEU A 148 -11.18 7.76 12.56
CA LEU A 148 -10.19 6.73 12.79
C LEU A 148 -9.84 6.58 14.27
N VAL A 149 -9.61 7.69 14.98
CA VAL A 149 -9.37 7.68 16.43
C VAL A 149 -10.57 7.11 17.19
N LYS A 150 -11.80 7.52 16.84
CA LYS A 150 -13.01 7.01 17.49
C LYS A 150 -13.17 5.50 17.33
N ALA A 151 -12.92 4.96 16.14
CA ALA A 151 -12.97 3.52 15.88
C ALA A 151 -11.88 2.76 16.66
N ILE A 152 -10.67 3.32 16.75
CA ILE A 152 -9.58 2.71 17.53
C ILE A 152 -9.91 2.67 19.03
N GLU A 153 -10.40 3.78 19.58
CA GLU A 153 -10.74 3.88 21.00
C GLU A 153 -11.92 2.97 21.39
N SER A 154 -12.90 2.71 20.50
CA SER A 154 -13.99 1.77 20.78
C SER A 154 -13.52 0.32 20.98
N HIS A 155 -12.33 -0.04 20.47
CA HIS A 155 -11.77 -1.38 20.59
C HIS A 155 -10.57 -1.47 21.56
N LYS A 156 -10.31 -0.41 22.33
CA LYS A 156 -9.15 -0.30 23.23
C LYS A 156 -9.09 -1.40 24.29
N ALA A 157 -10.23 -1.73 24.92
CA ALA A 157 -10.28 -2.72 25.99
C ALA A 157 -9.87 -4.12 25.51
N ILE A 158 -10.27 -4.48 24.28
CA ILE A 158 -9.99 -5.76 23.65
C ILE A 158 -8.55 -5.77 23.13
N SER A 159 -8.12 -4.69 22.49
CA SER A 159 -6.85 -4.65 21.77
C SER A 159 -5.64 -4.39 22.68
N ARG A 160 -5.79 -3.77 23.86
CA ARG A 160 -4.65 -3.33 24.72
C ARG A 160 -3.67 -4.45 25.13
N ASN A 161 -4.13 -5.70 25.13
CA ASN A 161 -3.32 -6.85 25.53
C ASN A 161 -2.51 -7.44 24.37
N SER A 162 -2.82 -7.07 23.12
CA SER A 162 -2.06 -7.52 21.95
C SER A 162 -0.67 -6.86 21.92
N PRO A 163 0.41 -7.60 21.61
CA PRO A 163 1.74 -7.01 21.45
C PRO A 163 1.81 -6.02 20.28
N TYR A 164 0.95 -6.17 19.27
CA TYR A 164 0.97 -5.39 18.03
C TYR A 164 0.27 -4.03 18.15
N SER A 165 -0.73 -3.92 19.04
CA SER A 165 -1.55 -2.72 19.17
C SER A 165 -0.96 -1.66 20.11
N LYS A 166 0.07 -2.02 20.90
CA LYS A 166 0.65 -1.14 21.94
C LYS A 166 1.07 0.22 21.42
N ARG A 167 1.61 0.28 20.20
CA ARG A 167 2.05 1.55 19.58
C ARG A 167 0.87 2.42 19.18
N ILE A 168 -0.20 1.82 18.65
CA ILE A 168 -1.43 2.53 18.23
C ILE A 168 -2.01 3.32 19.41
N PHE A 169 -2.06 2.72 20.60
CA PHE A 169 -2.62 3.36 21.79
C PHE A 169 -1.66 4.30 22.52
N SER A 170 -0.47 4.57 21.97
CA SER A 170 0.44 5.55 22.56
C SER A 170 -0.12 6.97 22.38
N HIS A 171 -0.07 7.78 23.44
CA HIS A 171 -0.66 9.12 23.47
C HIS A 171 -0.17 10.06 22.35
N LYS A 172 0.98 9.78 21.72
CA LYS A 172 1.54 10.59 20.64
C LYS A 172 0.82 10.43 19.30
N LEU A 173 0.22 9.26 19.03
CA LEU A 173 -0.41 8.97 17.73
C LEU A 173 -1.91 9.32 17.69
N LEU A 174 -2.56 9.42 18.85
CA LEU A 174 -4.00 9.69 18.95
C LEU A 174 -4.35 11.16 19.19
N LYS A 175 -3.34 12.02 19.42
CA LYS A 175 -3.51 13.46 19.60
C LYS A 175 -2.81 14.17 18.43
N LYS A 176 -3.61 14.70 17.51
CA LYS A 176 -3.19 15.56 16.40
C LYS A 176 -3.98 16.85 16.47
#